data_AF-A0A199UNM3-F1
#
_entry.id   AF-A0A199UNM3-F1
#
_cell.length_a   1.000
_cell.length_b   1.000
_cell.length_c   1.000
_cell.angle_alpha   90.00
_cell.angle_beta   90.00
_cell.angle_gamma   90.00
#
_symmetry.space_group_name_H-M   'P 1'
#
loop_
_entity.id
_entity.type
_entity.pdbx_description
1 polymer ?
#
loop_
_entity_poly.entity_id
_entity_poly.type
_entity_poly.pdbx_seq_one_letter_code
_entity_poly.pdbx_strand_id
1 'polypeptide(L)'
;MEHGSIIDSSVSMCNLDVRDEVNEEIEEIVANDQISNISKYPDDELYVGLEFTCIEDGKKFYNDYAFKMGFSIRKQTHYKARKHDDAITSMTYCCSKAGRSKTASQDKSEHQKSQDSHTPKKDCPNRRTNCKAHIVLKVDDRGKWVITVVANEHNHELIASPSKTRFFRSHRNMTTEQKDLIHMLNEQNISASQIISKRRRKT
;
A
#
# COMPACT_ATOMS: atom_id res chain seq x y z
N MET A 1 3.11 -48.14 11.15
CA MET A 1 2.14 -47.16 11.68
C MET A 1 2.89 -46.47 12.82
N GLU A 2 3.37 -45.23 12.74
CA GLU A 2 2.84 -44.03 12.09
C GLU A 2 3.94 -43.26 11.33
N HIS A 3 3.53 -42.55 10.29
CA HIS A 3 4.32 -41.61 9.49
C HIS A 3 4.04 -40.17 9.95
N GLY A 4 5.06 -39.30 9.85
CA GLY A 4 4.91 -37.87 9.53
C GLY A 4 4.64 -36.95 10.74
N SER A 5 5.14 -35.72 10.80
CA SER A 5 5.80 -34.90 9.78
C SER A 5 6.72 -33.89 10.45
N ILE A 6 7.93 -33.78 9.92
CA ILE A 6 8.87 -32.69 10.18
C ILE A 6 8.24 -31.44 9.54
N ILE A 7 7.79 -30.49 10.35
CA ILE A 7 7.42 -29.17 9.85
C ILE A 7 8.71 -28.42 9.52
N ASP A 8 8.85 -28.13 8.23
CA ASP A 8 10.00 -27.50 7.60
C ASP A 8 10.30 -26.12 8.22
N SER A 9 11.59 -25.85 8.42
CA SER A 9 12.17 -24.65 9.00
C SER A 9 12.08 -23.41 8.09
N SER A 10 11.15 -23.41 7.13
CA SER A 10 10.97 -22.37 6.10
C SER A 10 10.04 -21.22 6.50
N VAL A 11 9.51 -21.22 7.74
CA VAL A 11 8.69 -20.13 8.30
C VAL A 11 9.54 -18.97 8.86
N SER A 12 10.86 -18.98 8.62
CA SER A 12 11.77 -17.90 8.97
C SER A 12 12.38 -17.30 7.71
N MET A 13 12.34 -15.97 7.63
CA MET A 13 13.05 -15.11 6.67
C MET A 13 12.37 -14.85 5.31
N CYS A 14 11.41 -13.91 5.30
CA CYS A 14 11.32 -12.95 4.20
C CYS A 14 12.10 -11.66 4.55
N ASN A 15 13.40 -11.83 4.82
CA ASN A 15 14.40 -10.76 4.75
C ASN A 15 15.57 -11.35 3.95
N LEU A 16 15.58 -11.11 2.65
CA LEU A 16 16.78 -11.27 1.83
C LEU A 16 16.93 -9.99 1.02
N ASP A 17 17.90 -9.19 1.45
CA ASP A 17 18.61 -8.24 0.60
C ASP A 17 19.30 -9.05 -0.51
N VAL A 18 19.01 -8.72 -1.77
CA VAL A 18 19.79 -9.20 -2.91
C VAL A 18 20.35 -7.97 -3.61
N ARG A 19 21.66 -7.76 -3.43
CA ARG A 19 22.50 -6.92 -4.28
C ARG A 19 23.15 -7.82 -5.34
N ASP A 20 23.13 -7.32 -6.59
CA ASP A 20 24.17 -7.38 -7.65
C ASP A 20 24.63 -8.78 -8.15
N GLU A 21 24.67 -9.19 -9.43
CA GLU A 21 24.82 -8.61 -10.78
C GLU A 21 24.12 -9.60 -11.78
N VAL A 22 23.61 -9.23 -12.97
CA VAL A 22 24.36 -8.82 -14.16
C VAL A 22 23.45 -8.09 -15.18
N ASN A 23 24.03 -7.06 -15.78
CA ASN A 23 23.58 -6.28 -16.94
C ASN A 23 23.63 -7.10 -18.24
N GLU A 24 22.64 -6.88 -19.12
CA GLU A 24 22.61 -7.00 -20.60
C GLU A 24 21.11 -7.16 -20.94
N GLU A 25 20.35 -6.29 -21.61
CA GLU A 25 20.61 -5.19 -22.54
C GLU A 25 19.53 -4.11 -22.34
N ILE A 26 19.96 -2.85 -22.31
CA ILE A 26 19.12 -1.66 -22.42
C ILE A 26 19.23 -1.19 -23.87
N GLU A 27 18.24 -1.46 -24.73
CA GLU A 27 17.94 -0.66 -25.94
C GLU A 27 16.48 -0.86 -26.39
N GLU A 28 15.49 -0.42 -25.58
CA GLU A 28 14.25 0.14 -26.14
C GLU A 28 13.54 1.04 -25.12
N ILE A 29 14.24 2.07 -24.66
CA ILE A 29 13.64 3.17 -23.91
C ILE A 29 13.05 4.13 -24.95
N VAL A 30 11.73 4.29 -25.02
CA VAL A 30 10.96 5.53 -24.74
C VAL A 30 9.46 5.28 -25.05
N ALA A 31 8.63 5.38 -23.99
CA ALA A 31 7.15 5.41 -23.98
C ALA A 31 6.40 4.05 -23.94
N ASN A 32 6.32 3.41 -22.76
CA ASN A 32 5.12 2.66 -22.28
C ASN A 32 5.27 2.00 -20.88
N ASP A 33 5.86 2.69 -19.89
CA ASP A 33 6.28 2.02 -18.63
C ASP A 33 5.16 1.60 -17.65
N GLN A 34 3.86 1.74 -17.94
CA GLN A 34 2.83 1.19 -17.03
C GLN A 34 1.56 0.72 -17.74
N ILE A 35 1.64 -0.28 -18.62
CA ILE A 35 0.60 -1.33 -18.79
C ILE A 35 1.28 -2.56 -19.39
N SER A 36 1.33 -3.64 -18.59
CA SER A 36 1.31 -5.07 -18.97
C SER A 36 2.13 -5.95 -18.01
N ASN A 37 1.95 -5.76 -16.70
CA ASN A 37 2.10 -6.92 -15.82
C ASN A 37 0.84 -7.78 -16.02
N ILE A 38 0.91 -8.70 -16.98
CA ILE A 38 0.03 -9.87 -17.03
C ILE A 38 0.10 -10.51 -15.64
N SER A 39 -1.00 -10.41 -14.89
CA SER A 39 -1.10 -10.95 -13.56
C SER A 39 -0.90 -12.46 -13.61
N LYS A 40 -0.20 -12.99 -12.62
CA LYS A 40 -0.06 -14.45 -12.35
C LYS A 40 -1.42 -15.15 -12.10
N TYR A 41 -2.51 -14.38 -12.11
CA TYR A 41 -3.88 -14.79 -11.82
C TYR A 41 -4.75 -14.37 -13.01
N PRO A 42 -5.32 -15.34 -13.75
CA PRO A 42 -5.99 -15.10 -15.03
C PRO A 42 -7.38 -14.45 -14.92
N ASP A 43 -7.90 -14.24 -13.72
CA ASP A 43 -9.08 -13.40 -13.47
C ASP A 43 -8.72 -12.37 -12.39
N ASP A 44 -8.86 -11.08 -12.72
CA ASP A 44 -8.70 -9.95 -11.79
C ASP A 44 -9.81 -9.87 -10.72
N GLU A 45 -10.54 -10.96 -10.52
CA GLU A 45 -11.65 -11.04 -9.58
C GLU A 45 -11.15 -11.26 -8.15
N LEU A 46 -11.61 -10.38 -7.26
CA LEU A 46 -11.31 -10.46 -5.84
C LEU A 46 -12.36 -11.35 -5.15
N TYR A 47 -11.99 -12.59 -4.80
CA TYR A 47 -12.88 -13.54 -4.13
C TYR A 47 -12.26 -14.16 -2.87
N VAL A 48 -13.13 -14.74 -2.04
CA VAL A 48 -12.74 -15.45 -0.80
C VAL A 48 -12.14 -16.81 -1.15
N GLY A 49 -11.00 -17.15 -0.56
CA GLY A 49 -10.28 -18.41 -0.81
C GLY A 49 -9.03 -18.27 -1.67
N LEU A 50 -8.72 -17.07 -2.20
CA LEU A 50 -7.45 -16.80 -2.88
C LEU A 50 -6.27 -17.05 -1.93
N GLU A 51 -5.35 -17.91 -2.34
CA GLU A 51 -4.15 -18.29 -1.59
C GLU A 51 -2.90 -17.54 -2.07
N PHE A 52 -2.01 -17.20 -1.13
CA PHE A 52 -0.73 -16.56 -1.36
C PHE A 52 0.36 -17.23 -0.52
N THR A 53 1.59 -17.18 -1.03
CA THR A 53 2.79 -17.67 -0.35
C THR A 53 3.22 -16.77 0.78
N CYS A 54 3.10 -15.44 0.62
CA CYS A 54 3.43 -14.48 1.66
C CYS A 54 2.38 -13.37 1.77
N ILE A 55 2.47 -12.62 2.87
CA ILE A 55 1.59 -11.49 3.14
C ILE A 55 1.83 -10.32 2.19
N GLU A 56 3.07 -10.12 1.72
CA GLU A 56 3.44 -9.13 0.72
C GLU A 56 2.77 -9.41 -0.62
N ASP A 57 2.69 -10.67 -1.05
CA ASP A 57 2.00 -11.07 -2.28
C ASP A 57 0.51 -10.75 -2.21
N GLY A 58 -0.15 -11.13 -1.10
CA GLY A 58 -1.56 -10.80 -0.89
C GLY A 58 -1.82 -9.30 -0.83
N LYS A 59 -0.89 -8.53 -0.23
CA LYS A 59 -0.94 -7.06 -0.25
C LYS A 59 -0.80 -6.51 -1.66
N LYS A 60 0.17 -7.02 -2.44
CA LYS A 60 0.44 -6.56 -3.80
C LYS A 60 -0.78 -6.83 -4.69
N PHE A 61 -1.33 -8.04 -4.63
CA PHE A 61 -2.54 -8.41 -5.35
C PHE A 61 -3.69 -7.44 -5.05
N TYR A 62 -3.98 -7.19 -3.78
CA TYR A 62 -5.06 -6.26 -3.42
C TYR A 62 -4.75 -4.81 -3.77
N ASN A 63 -3.48 -4.40 -3.76
CA ASN A 63 -3.08 -3.07 -4.21
C ASN A 63 -3.26 -2.91 -5.71
N ASP A 64 -2.89 -3.92 -6.50
CA ASP A 64 -3.07 -3.92 -7.95
C ASP A 64 -4.57 -3.92 -8.31
N TYR A 65 -5.39 -4.68 -7.59
CA TYR A 65 -6.85 -4.61 -7.66
C TYR A 65 -7.37 -3.20 -7.36
N ALA A 66 -6.93 -2.60 -6.25
CA ALA A 66 -7.33 -1.25 -5.87
C ALA A 66 -6.88 -0.18 -6.88
N PHE A 67 -5.74 -0.38 -7.55
CA PHE A 67 -5.26 0.49 -8.62
C PHE A 67 -6.23 0.48 -9.81
N LYS A 68 -6.63 -0.72 -10.26
CA LYS A 68 -7.60 -0.91 -11.35
C LYS A 68 -8.97 -0.33 -10.99
N MET A 69 -9.45 -0.63 -9.78
CA MET A 69 -10.75 -0.17 -9.29
C MET A 69 -10.78 1.30 -8.90
N GLY A 70 -9.64 1.97 -8.76
CA GLY A 70 -9.60 3.41 -8.53
C GLY A 70 -9.68 3.85 -7.07
N PHE A 71 -9.13 3.07 -6.14
CA PHE A 71 -8.93 3.48 -4.76
C PHE A 71 -7.51 3.16 -4.26
N SER A 72 -7.19 3.57 -3.03
CA SER A 72 -5.94 3.20 -2.37
C SER A 72 -6.19 2.42 -1.10
N ILE A 73 -5.22 1.59 -0.74
CA ILE A 73 -5.31 0.71 0.41
C ILE A 73 -4.40 1.19 1.55
N ARG A 74 -4.66 0.69 2.76
CA ARG A 74 -3.81 0.86 3.93
C ARG A 74 -3.91 -0.37 4.84
N LYS A 75 -2.86 -0.60 5.63
CA LYS A 75 -2.91 -1.54 6.75
C LYS A 75 -3.89 -0.99 7.81
N GLN A 76 -4.87 -1.80 8.21
CA GLN A 76 -5.84 -1.45 9.25
C GLN A 76 -5.44 -2.06 10.59
N THR A 77 -5.37 -3.38 10.63
CA THR A 77 -5.16 -4.18 11.84
C THR A 77 -4.40 -5.43 11.47
N HIS A 78 -3.71 -6.02 12.45
CA HIS A 78 -3.10 -7.33 12.33
C HIS A 78 -3.29 -8.08 13.65
N TYR A 79 -3.29 -9.41 13.58
CA TYR A 79 -3.35 -10.28 14.74
C TYR A 79 -2.10 -11.13 14.81
N LYS A 80 -1.58 -11.27 16.03
CA LYS A 80 -0.40 -12.09 16.35
C LYS A 80 -0.82 -13.25 17.23
N ALA A 81 -0.41 -14.45 16.87
CA ALA A 81 -0.73 -15.64 17.64
C ALA A 81 0.29 -15.84 18.76
N ARG A 82 -0.17 -15.78 20.02
CA ARG A 82 0.70 -16.01 21.20
C ARG A 82 1.35 -17.39 21.24
N LYS A 83 0.70 -18.40 20.62
CA LYS A 83 1.18 -19.78 20.60
C LYS A 83 2.28 -20.02 19.56
N HIS A 84 2.51 -19.07 18.67
CA HIS A 84 3.45 -19.20 17.55
C HIS A 84 4.39 -18.00 17.53
N ASP A 85 5.12 -17.79 18.63
CA ASP A 85 6.18 -16.78 18.76
C ASP A 85 5.78 -15.36 18.29
N ASP A 86 4.54 -14.95 18.60
CA ASP A 86 3.95 -13.67 18.17
C ASP A 86 3.98 -13.41 16.65
N ALA A 87 4.04 -14.48 15.86
CA ALA A 87 3.93 -14.41 14.40
C ALA A 87 2.58 -13.82 13.99
N ILE A 88 2.60 -13.00 12.94
CA ILE A 88 1.39 -12.40 12.38
C ILE A 88 0.62 -13.49 11.64
N THR A 89 -0.57 -13.82 12.13
CA THR A 89 -1.44 -14.84 11.52
C THR A 89 -2.67 -14.25 10.83
N SER A 90 -2.92 -12.95 11.00
CA SER A 90 -3.94 -12.24 10.22
C SER A 90 -3.57 -10.79 9.94
N MET A 91 -3.94 -10.29 8.77
CA MET A 91 -3.75 -8.91 8.34
C MET A 91 -5.01 -8.39 7.65
N THR A 92 -5.42 -7.18 8.02
CA THR A 92 -6.55 -6.48 7.40
C THR A 92 -6.04 -5.30 6.58
N TYR A 93 -6.38 -5.29 5.29
CA TYR A 93 -6.14 -4.16 4.40
C TYR A 93 -7.46 -3.47 4.05
N CYS A 94 -7.55 -2.17 4.26
CA CYS A 94 -8.78 -1.41 4.00
C CYS A 94 -8.56 -0.24 3.06
N CYS A 95 -9.65 0.32 2.55
CA CYS A 95 -9.63 1.56 1.79
C CYS A 95 -9.02 2.71 2.61
N SER A 96 -8.30 3.62 1.95
CA SER A 96 -7.72 4.82 2.57
C SER A 96 -8.76 5.73 3.21
N LYS A 97 -9.99 5.72 2.67
CA LYS A 97 -11.16 6.46 3.18
C LYS A 97 -11.90 5.76 4.32
N ALA A 98 -11.41 4.60 4.78
CA ALA A 98 -12.08 3.82 5.81
C ALA A 98 -12.02 4.46 7.22
N GLY A 99 -13.03 4.19 8.03
CA GLY A 99 -13.17 4.67 9.41
C GLY A 99 -13.41 6.17 9.56
N ARG A 100 -13.46 6.66 10.81
CA ARG A 100 -13.67 8.09 11.12
C ARG A 100 -12.34 8.84 11.13
N SER A 101 -12.36 10.10 10.71
CA SER A 101 -11.25 11.03 10.96
C SER A 101 -11.25 11.43 12.43
N LYS A 102 -10.08 11.49 13.09
CA LYS A 102 -9.96 11.92 14.49
C LYS A 102 -10.52 13.33 14.73
N THR A 103 -10.46 14.19 13.70
CA THR A 103 -11.00 15.55 13.73
C THR A 103 -12.52 15.61 13.71
N ALA A 104 -13.20 14.61 13.15
CA ALA A 104 -14.67 14.59 13.09
C ALA A 104 -15.32 14.25 14.44
N SER A 105 -14.54 13.74 15.40
CA SER A 105 -15.01 13.32 16.73
C SER A 105 -14.75 14.36 17.84
N GLN A 106 -14.10 15.49 17.55
CA GLN A 106 -13.88 16.57 18.55
C GLN A 106 -14.70 17.85 18.31
N ASP A 107 -15.42 17.99 17.20
CA ASP A 107 -16.30 19.15 16.94
C ASP A 107 -17.68 19.02 17.61
N LYS A 108 -17.73 18.51 18.85
CA LYS A 108 -18.90 18.65 19.73
C LYS A 108 -18.57 19.24 21.11
N SER A 109 -17.33 19.68 21.34
CA SER A 109 -17.03 20.56 22.48
C SER A 109 -16.70 21.95 21.95
N GLU A 110 -17.67 22.85 22.07
CA GLU A 110 -17.41 24.28 22.17
C GLU A 110 -16.27 24.52 23.17
N HIS A 111 -15.14 25.07 22.71
CA HIS A 111 -14.58 26.29 23.30
C HIS A 111 -13.29 26.75 22.60
N GLN A 112 -13.28 28.07 22.35
CA GLN A 112 -12.14 28.95 22.10
C GLN A 112 -11.50 28.91 20.70
N LYS A 113 -12.17 29.68 19.83
CA LYS A 113 -11.57 30.62 18.88
C LYS A 113 -10.25 31.20 19.41
N SER A 114 -9.14 30.91 18.74
CA SER A 114 -8.09 31.91 18.53
C SER A 114 -8.27 32.45 17.11
N GLN A 115 -8.94 33.61 17.03
CA GLN A 115 -9.03 34.41 15.82
C GLN A 115 -7.71 35.16 15.61
N ASP A 116 -6.60 34.46 15.34
CA ASP A 116 -5.41 35.14 14.82
C ASP A 116 -4.44 34.21 14.08
N SER A 117 -4.98 33.43 13.15
CA SER A 117 -4.14 32.78 12.14
C SER A 117 -4.82 32.91 10.79
N HIS A 118 -4.32 33.83 9.97
CA HIS A 118 -4.72 34.03 8.58
C HIS A 118 -4.29 32.86 7.67
N THR A 119 -3.91 31.71 8.23
CA THR A 119 -3.65 30.49 7.49
C THR A 119 -4.98 29.80 7.19
N PRO A 120 -5.39 29.70 5.91
CA PRO A 120 -6.55 28.92 5.52
C PRO A 120 -6.38 27.51 6.10
N LYS A 121 -7.39 27.01 6.82
CA LYS A 121 -7.43 25.62 7.25
C LYS A 121 -7.36 24.78 5.98
N LYS A 122 -6.18 24.21 5.70
CA LYS A 122 -5.93 23.40 4.52
C LYS A 122 -6.96 22.27 4.51
N ASP A 123 -7.86 22.28 3.52
CA ASP A 123 -8.74 21.15 3.30
C ASP A 123 -7.87 19.90 3.22
N CYS A 124 -8.15 18.93 4.08
CA CYS A 124 -7.44 17.66 4.09
C CYS A 124 -8.13 16.76 3.05
N PRO A 125 -7.61 16.62 1.81
CA PRO A 125 -8.21 15.77 0.78
C PRO A 125 -8.33 14.30 1.20
N ASN A 126 -7.62 13.91 2.27
CA ASN A 126 -7.67 12.59 2.87
C ASN A 126 -8.58 12.50 4.11
N ARG A 127 -9.71 13.22 4.12
CA ARG A 127 -10.75 12.99 5.12
C ARG A 127 -11.36 11.60 4.87
N ARG A 128 -11.38 10.79 5.93
CA ARG A 128 -11.99 9.46 5.93
C ARG A 128 -13.52 9.60 5.93
N THR A 129 -14.20 8.78 5.15
CA THR A 129 -15.66 8.84 4.90
C THR A 129 -16.42 7.72 5.61
N ASN A 130 -15.80 6.97 6.51
CA ASN A 130 -16.34 5.71 7.05
C ASN A 130 -16.54 4.62 5.98
N CYS A 131 -15.71 4.61 4.94
CA CYS A 131 -15.71 3.50 3.98
C CYS A 131 -15.49 2.17 4.70
N LYS A 132 -16.22 1.12 4.31
CA LYS A 132 -16.15 -0.22 4.90
C LYS A 132 -15.40 -1.21 4.01
N ALA A 133 -14.95 -0.80 2.83
CA ALA A 133 -14.23 -1.68 1.92
C ALA A 133 -12.90 -2.16 2.55
N HIS A 134 -12.73 -3.47 2.65
CA HIS A 134 -11.56 -4.12 3.19
C HIS A 134 -11.46 -5.59 2.79
N ILE A 135 -10.25 -6.14 2.91
CA ILE A 135 -9.99 -7.58 2.87
C ILE A 135 -9.32 -8.03 4.16
N VAL A 136 -9.46 -9.33 4.47
CA VAL A 136 -8.75 -9.98 5.57
C VAL A 136 -7.99 -11.18 5.04
N LEU A 137 -6.67 -11.13 5.19
CA LEU A 137 -5.78 -12.26 4.97
C LEU A 137 -5.56 -12.99 6.28
N LYS A 138 -5.59 -14.32 6.25
CA LYS A 138 -5.28 -15.19 7.39
C LYS A 138 -4.35 -16.31 6.96
N VAL A 139 -3.51 -16.76 7.89
CA VAL A 139 -2.72 -17.97 7.71
C VAL A 139 -3.62 -19.18 7.93
N ASP A 140 -3.63 -20.08 6.95
CA ASP A 140 -4.30 -21.38 7.00
C ASP A 140 -3.43 -22.43 7.71
N ASP A 141 -3.99 -23.60 8.01
CA ASP A 141 -3.28 -24.70 8.70
C ASP A 141 -2.04 -25.18 7.92
N ARG A 142 -2.00 -24.92 6.61
CA ARG A 142 -0.89 -25.21 5.69
C ARG A 142 0.20 -24.13 5.67
N GLY A 143 0.07 -23.08 6.48
CA GLY A 143 1.01 -21.94 6.51
C GLY A 143 0.84 -20.95 5.35
N LYS A 144 -0.19 -21.11 4.51
CA LYS A 144 -0.48 -20.21 3.38
C LYS A 144 -1.37 -19.05 3.79
N TRP A 145 -1.24 -17.92 3.11
CA TRP A 145 -2.08 -16.74 3.33
C TRP A 145 -3.33 -16.79 2.46
N VAL A 146 -4.51 -16.78 3.07
CA VAL A 146 -5.79 -16.90 2.36
C VAL A 146 -6.67 -15.69 2.61
N ILE A 147 -7.33 -15.18 1.56
CA ILE A 147 -8.37 -14.15 1.71
C ILE A 147 -9.62 -14.80 2.33
N THR A 148 -9.95 -14.40 3.55
CA THR A 148 -11.12 -14.90 4.29
C THR A 148 -12.33 -13.98 4.22
N VAL A 149 -12.11 -12.68 3.99
CA VAL A 149 -13.17 -11.67 3.93
C VAL A 149 -12.87 -10.74 2.78
N VAL A 150 -13.89 -10.47 1.98
CA VAL A 150 -13.90 -9.45 0.93
C VAL A 150 -15.12 -8.57 1.14
N ALA A 151 -14.89 -7.30 1.42
CA ALA A 151 -15.91 -6.26 1.41
C ALA A 151 -15.50 -5.22 0.36
N ASN A 152 -16.20 -5.20 -0.78
CA ASN A 152 -15.85 -4.35 -1.92
C ASN A 152 -16.76 -3.11 -2.06
N GLU A 153 -17.68 -2.90 -1.13
CA GLU A 153 -18.61 -1.77 -1.20
C GLU A 153 -17.95 -0.47 -0.71
N HIS A 154 -17.95 0.53 -1.59
CA HIS A 154 -17.44 1.87 -1.32
C HIS A 154 -18.57 2.88 -1.13
N ASN A 155 -18.37 3.83 -0.22
CA ASN A 155 -19.31 4.93 0.04
C ASN A 155 -18.82 6.28 -0.52
N HIS A 156 -17.87 6.22 -1.44
CA HIS A 156 -17.26 7.36 -2.09
C HIS A 156 -16.96 6.98 -3.54
N GLU A 157 -16.81 7.99 -4.38
CA GLU A 157 -16.44 7.80 -5.77
C GLU A 157 -15.08 7.09 -5.90
N LEU A 158 -15.00 6.20 -6.89
CA LEU A 158 -13.80 5.50 -7.30
C LEU A 158 -13.25 6.18 -8.56
N ILE A 159 -11.95 6.46 -8.58
CA ILE A 159 -11.31 7.15 -9.71
C ILE A 159 -10.52 6.10 -10.48
N ALA A 160 -11.09 5.44 -11.48
CA ALA A 160 -10.41 4.37 -12.22
C ALA A 160 -9.34 4.86 -13.22
N SER A 161 -9.19 6.18 -13.41
CA SER A 161 -8.21 6.74 -14.36
C SER A 161 -6.76 6.50 -13.88
N PRO A 162 -5.93 5.73 -14.62
CA PRO A 162 -4.54 5.45 -14.23
C PRO A 162 -3.70 6.70 -14.02
N SER A 163 -3.95 7.74 -14.81
CA SER A 163 -3.30 9.05 -14.71
C SER A 163 -3.55 9.73 -13.37
N LYS A 164 -4.68 9.46 -12.71
CA LYS A 164 -5.02 10.00 -11.39
C LYS A 164 -4.67 9.03 -10.26
N THR A 165 -4.90 7.72 -10.43
CA THR A 165 -4.65 6.70 -9.40
C THR A 165 -3.18 6.53 -9.06
N ARG A 166 -2.26 6.71 -10.03
CA ARG A 166 -0.80 6.67 -9.79
C ARG A 166 -0.33 7.62 -8.68
N PHE A 167 -1.09 8.69 -8.42
CA PHE A 167 -0.78 9.65 -7.38
C PHE A 167 -1.32 9.26 -6.00
N PHE A 168 -2.12 8.19 -5.88
CA PHE A 168 -2.59 7.69 -4.61
C PHE A 168 -1.46 7.11 -3.78
N ARG A 169 -1.56 7.26 -2.46
CA ARG A 169 -0.46 6.94 -1.53
C ARG A 169 0.04 5.50 -1.63
N SER A 170 -0.85 4.53 -1.82
CA SER A 170 -0.47 3.11 -1.92
C SER A 170 0.13 2.72 -3.27
N HIS A 171 -0.08 3.56 -4.30
CA HIS A 171 0.37 3.32 -5.68
C HIS A 171 1.64 4.11 -6.03
N ARG A 172 2.11 4.95 -5.09
CA ARG A 172 3.40 5.63 -5.21
C ARG A 172 4.51 4.62 -4.97
N ASN A 173 5.02 4.07 -6.06
CA ASN A 173 6.25 3.31 -6.05
C ASN A 173 7.39 4.21 -6.54
N MET A 174 8.52 4.15 -5.84
CA MET A 174 9.76 4.75 -6.26
C MET A 174 10.68 3.61 -6.67
N THR A 175 11.23 3.69 -7.88
CA THR A 175 12.23 2.72 -8.31
C THR A 175 13.51 2.89 -7.49
N THR A 176 14.37 1.87 -7.50
CA THR A 176 15.62 1.90 -6.73
C THR A 176 16.54 3.01 -7.23
N GLU A 177 16.64 3.17 -8.55
CA GLU A 177 17.44 4.21 -9.21
C GLU A 177 16.93 5.61 -8.82
N GLN A 178 15.62 5.79 -8.72
CA GLN A 178 15.04 7.05 -8.24
C GLN A 178 15.38 7.33 -6.77
N LYS A 179 15.45 6.31 -5.93
CA LYS A 179 15.87 6.46 -4.52
C LYS A 179 17.36 6.79 -4.43
N ASP A 180 18.19 6.08 -5.19
CA ASP A 180 19.64 6.28 -5.22
C ASP A 180 20.00 7.66 -5.76
N LEU A 181 19.31 8.11 -6.81
CA LEU A 181 19.44 9.47 -7.31
C LEU A 181 19.06 10.51 -6.24
N ILE A 182 17.96 10.30 -5.51
CA ILE A 182 17.59 11.19 -4.40
C ILE A 182 18.64 11.16 -3.29
N HIS A 183 19.22 10.00 -2.99
CA HIS A 183 20.28 9.85 -1.99
C HIS A 183 21.52 10.65 -2.39
N MET A 184 22.03 10.42 -3.61
CA MET A 184 23.17 11.15 -4.16
C MET A 184 22.93 12.66 -4.17
N LEU A 185 21.76 13.13 -4.63
CA LEU A 185 21.45 14.56 -4.65
C LEU A 185 21.43 15.17 -3.24
N ASN A 186 20.91 14.44 -2.25
CA ASN A 186 20.93 14.88 -0.86
C ASN A 186 22.36 14.91 -0.30
N GLU A 187 23.23 13.94 -0.63
CA GLU A 187 24.65 13.96 -0.26
C GLU A 187 25.37 15.19 -0.83
N GLN A 188 24.98 15.64 -2.02
CA GLN A 188 25.49 16.86 -2.65
C GLN A 188 24.82 18.15 -2.13
N ASN A 189 24.07 18.09 -1.03
CA ASN A 189 23.30 19.22 -0.47
C ASN A 189 22.29 19.85 -1.45
N ILE A 190 21.80 19.08 -2.43
CA ILE A 190 20.74 19.46 -3.35
C ILE A 190 19.44 18.82 -2.87
N SER A 191 18.85 19.43 -1.85
CA SER A 191 17.57 18.97 -1.32
C SER A 191 16.42 19.25 -2.29
N ALA A 192 15.38 18.42 -2.21
CA ALA A 192 14.14 18.65 -2.95
C ALA A 192 13.55 20.06 -2.73
N SER A 193 13.77 20.68 -1.56
CA SER A 193 13.34 22.05 -1.25
C SER A 193 14.02 23.10 -2.14
N GLN A 194 15.32 22.96 -2.39
CA GLN A 194 16.07 23.86 -3.28
C GLN A 194 15.64 23.69 -4.75
N ILE A 195 15.31 22.47 -5.18
CA ILE A 195 14.80 22.21 -6.54
C ILE A 195 13.40 22.81 -6.73
N ILE A 196 12.50 22.59 -5.75
CA ILE A 196 11.11 23.07 -5.80
C ILE A 196 11.04 24.60 -5.74
N SER A 197 11.91 25.25 -4.96
CA SER A 197 11.95 26.72 -4.86
C SER A 197 12.41 27.39 -6.16
N LYS A 198 13.29 26.76 -6.94
CA LYS A 198 13.73 27.27 -8.26
C LYS A 198 12.66 27.13 -9.35
N ARG A 199 11.69 26.22 -9.20
CA ARG A 199 10.58 26.03 -10.14
C ARG A 199 9.45 27.07 -10.01
N ARG A 200 9.40 27.81 -8.91
CA ARG A 200 8.39 28.87 -8.64
C ARG A 200 8.77 30.26 -9.14
N ARG A 201 9.91 30.40 -9.83
CA ARG A 201 10.32 31.66 -10.46
C ARG A 201 10.33 31.51 -11.98
N LYS A 202 9.14 31.50 -12.57
CA LYS A 202 8.93 31.94 -13.95
C LYS A 202 7.50 32.46 -14.06
N THR A 203 7.44 33.80 -14.15
CA THR A 203 6.35 34.70 -14.58
C THR A 203 4.98 34.51 -13.94
#